data_AF-A0A0M1JJK2-F1
#
_entry.id   AF-A0A0M1JJK2-F1
#
_cell.length_a   1.000
_cell.length_b   1.000
_cell.length_c   1.000
_cell.angle_alpha   90.00
_cell.angle_beta   90.00
_cell.angle_gamma   90.00
#
_symmetry.space_group_name_H-M   'P 1'
#
loop_
_entity.id
_entity.type
_entity.pdbx_description
1 polymer ?
#
loop_
_entity_poly.entity_id
_entity_poly.type
_entity_poly.pdbx_seq_one_letter_code
_entity_poly.pdbx_strand_id
1 'polypeptide(L)'
;MKLNPEFSRLMTKYAELTDQGKGDTEEAMHLFHEALQYAPREFLDDIGNKAKEMGLLPDKPDGYTPDGQPLYNLEAMKKRLGIDEDEPIPDFILKDSYKGQVHRTQ
;
A
#
# COMPACT_ATOMS: atom_id res chain seq x y z
N MET A 1 -0.45 -23.76 -4.56
CA MET A 1 -0.80 -22.53 -3.83
C MET A 1 -2.27 -22.25 -4.07
N LYS A 2 -3.11 -22.17 -3.02
CA LYS A 2 -4.55 -21.93 -3.18
C LYS A 2 -4.79 -20.42 -3.14
N LEU A 3 -5.06 -19.83 -4.30
CA LEU A 3 -5.37 -18.41 -4.42
C LEU A 3 -6.72 -18.13 -3.72
N ASN A 4 -6.79 -17.05 -2.94
CA ASN A 4 -8.04 -16.65 -2.31
C ASN A 4 -9.04 -16.22 -3.42
N PRO A 5 -10.26 -16.79 -3.50
CA PRO A 5 -11.23 -16.40 -4.51
C PRO A 5 -11.54 -14.90 -4.53
N GLU A 6 -11.53 -14.23 -3.37
CA GLU A 6 -11.76 -12.79 -3.27
C GLU A 6 -10.60 -11.98 -3.86
N PHE A 7 -9.36 -12.43 -3.64
CA PHE A 7 -8.19 -11.82 -4.29
C PHE A 7 -8.34 -11.87 -5.82
N SER A 8 -8.66 -13.04 -6.37
CA SER A 8 -8.87 -13.20 -7.82
C SER A 8 -10.00 -12.30 -8.32
N ARG A 9 -11.14 -12.28 -7.63
CA ARG A 9 -12.32 -11.49 -8.03
C ARG A 9 -12.02 -9.99 -8.06
N LEU A 10 -11.34 -9.47 -7.04
CA LEU A 10 -10.98 -8.06 -6.93
C LEU A 10 -9.94 -7.66 -7.97
N MET A 11 -8.91 -8.48 -8.18
CA MET A 11 -7.89 -8.24 -9.19
C MET A 11 -8.45 -8.28 -10.62
N THR A 12 -9.42 -9.17 -10.92
CA THR A 12 -10.12 -9.17 -12.22
C THR A 12 -10.84 -7.85 -12.46
N LYS A 13 -11.58 -7.33 -11.47
CA LYS A 13 -12.27 -6.03 -11.59
C LYS A 13 -11.29 -4.86 -11.77
N TYR A 14 -10.20 -4.87 -11.01
CA TYR A 14 -9.13 -3.88 -11.17
C TYR A 14 -8.51 -3.91 -12.58
N ALA A 15 -8.27 -5.11 -13.12
CA ALA A 15 -7.76 -5.28 -14.48
C ALA A 15 -8.75 -4.75 -15.53
N GLU A 16 -10.05 -5.04 -15.40
CA GLU A 16 -11.10 -4.52 -16.29
C GLU A 16 -11.15 -2.97 -16.33
N LEU A 17 -10.93 -2.30 -15.19
CA LEU A 17 -10.84 -0.84 -15.14
C LEU A 17 -9.54 -0.33 -15.77
N THR A 18 -8.42 -1.03 -15.53
CA THR A 18 -7.12 -0.68 -16.12
C THR A 18 -7.16 -0.79 -17.65
N ASP A 19 -7.79 -1.83 -18.20
CA ASP A 19 -7.97 -2.03 -19.64
C ASP A 19 -8.83 -0.93 -20.29
N GLN A 20 -9.70 -0.28 -19.50
CA GLN A 20 -10.48 0.88 -19.91
C GLN A 20 -9.74 2.22 -19.73
N GLY A 21 -8.48 2.21 -19.31
CA GLY A 21 -7.70 3.40 -18.98
C GLY A 21 -8.13 4.09 -17.69
N LYS A 22 -8.84 3.39 -16.80
CA LYS A 22 -9.36 3.89 -15.51
C LYS A 22 -8.57 3.37 -14.30
N GLY A 23 -7.35 2.87 -14.53
CA GLY A 23 -6.50 2.28 -13.49
C GLY A 23 -6.16 3.23 -12.34
N ASP A 24 -6.18 4.54 -12.59
CA ASP A 24 -5.85 5.59 -11.62
C ASP A 24 -7.08 6.22 -10.95
N THR A 25 -8.28 5.69 -11.20
CA THR A 25 -9.50 6.17 -10.55
C THR A 25 -9.57 5.71 -9.09
N GLU A 26 -10.29 6.45 -8.25
CA GLU A 26 -10.52 6.07 -6.84
C GLU A 26 -11.12 4.66 -6.70
N GLU A 27 -12.02 4.27 -7.63
CA GLU A 27 -12.62 2.94 -7.67
C GLU A 27 -11.55 1.86 -7.91
N ALA A 28 -10.66 2.06 -8.88
CA ALA A 28 -9.59 1.13 -9.19
C ALA A 28 -8.61 1.01 -8.01
N MET A 29 -8.22 2.13 -7.40
CA MET A 29 -7.35 2.16 -6.23
C MET A 29 -7.99 1.43 -5.03
N HIS A 30 -9.28 1.62 -4.79
CA HIS A 30 -10.00 0.90 -3.74
C HIS A 30 -10.03 -0.61 -3.98
N LEU A 31 -10.33 -1.05 -5.21
CA LEU A 31 -10.33 -2.47 -5.57
C LEU A 31 -8.95 -3.11 -5.37
N PHE A 32 -7.89 -2.43 -5.80
CA PHE A 32 -6.52 -2.91 -5.61
C PHE A 32 -6.17 -3.01 -4.12
N HIS A 33 -6.45 -1.96 -3.35
CA HIS A 33 -6.21 -1.95 -1.91
C HIS A 33 -6.96 -3.07 -1.17
N GLU A 34 -8.25 -3.28 -1.49
CA GLU A 34 -9.05 -4.36 -0.91
C GLU A 34 -8.49 -5.75 -1.28
N ALA A 35 -7.98 -5.91 -2.51
CA ALA A 35 -7.35 -7.15 -2.93
C ALA A 35 -6.13 -7.50 -2.06
N LEU A 36 -5.32 -6.52 -1.66
CA LEU A 36 -4.13 -6.74 -0.83
C LEU A 36 -4.45 -7.42 0.51
N GLN A 37 -5.65 -7.23 1.07
CA GLN A 37 -6.08 -7.90 2.30
C GLN A 37 -6.21 -9.42 2.15
N TYR A 38 -6.44 -9.89 0.92
CA TYR A 38 -6.59 -11.31 0.58
C TYR A 38 -5.39 -11.86 -0.18
N ALA A 39 -4.37 -11.03 -0.40
CA ALA A 39 -3.21 -11.41 -1.19
C ALA A 39 -2.39 -12.49 -0.48
N PRO A 40 -1.84 -13.46 -1.24
CA PRO A 40 -0.85 -14.38 -0.69
C PRO A 40 0.39 -13.64 -0.22
N ARG A 41 1.08 -14.18 0.79
CA ARG A 41 2.25 -13.52 1.37
C ARG A 41 3.35 -13.24 0.35
N GLU A 42 3.63 -14.20 -0.54
CA GLU A 42 4.63 -14.04 -1.61
C GLU A 42 4.31 -12.84 -2.52
N PHE A 43 3.03 -12.63 -2.84
CA PHE A 43 2.61 -11.47 -3.63
C PHE A 43 2.87 -10.16 -2.89
N LEU A 44 2.57 -10.11 -1.58
CA LEU A 44 2.84 -8.93 -0.75
C LEU A 44 4.34 -8.63 -0.64
N ASP A 45 5.17 -9.66 -0.56
CA ASP A 45 6.62 -9.50 -0.51
C ASP A 45 7.15 -9.01 -1.88
N ASP A 46 6.64 -9.54 -2.99
CA ASP A 46 7.02 -9.13 -4.36
C ASP A 46 6.66 -7.67 -4.65
N ILE A 47 5.41 -7.24 -4.36
CA ILE A 47 5.01 -5.85 -4.56
C ILE A 47 5.81 -4.91 -3.64
N GLY A 48 6.13 -5.35 -2.42
CA GLY A 48 6.93 -4.58 -1.47
C GLY A 48 8.36 -4.37 -1.97
N ASN A 49 8.97 -5.42 -2.52
CA ASN A 49 10.30 -5.32 -3.15
C ASN A 49 10.25 -4.41 -4.39
N LYS A 50 9.20 -4.55 -5.21
CA LYS A 50 9.06 -3.70 -6.40
C LYS A 50 8.89 -2.23 -6.06
N ALA A 51 8.10 -1.92 -5.03
CA ALA A 51 7.93 -0.56 -4.54
C ALA A 51 9.26 0.06 -4.07
N LYS A 52 10.15 -0.73 -3.43
CA LYS A 52 11.49 -0.27 -3.05
C LYS A 52 12.38 -0.02 -4.27
N GLU A 53 12.40 -0.95 -5.23
CA GLU A 53 13.16 -0.79 -6.49
C GLU A 53 12.76 0.49 -7.25
N MET A 54 11.47 0.83 -7.21
CA MET A 54 10.93 2.02 -7.85
C MET A 54 11.11 3.30 -7.02
N GLY A 55 11.71 3.21 -5.83
CA GLY A 55 11.84 4.35 -4.90
C GLY A 55 10.53 4.80 -4.26
N LEU A 56 9.46 4.01 -4.39
CA LEU A 56 8.15 4.30 -3.80
C LEU A 56 8.09 3.99 -2.30
N LEU A 57 8.94 3.07 -1.83
CA LEU A 57 9.15 2.79 -0.41
C LEU A 57 10.64 2.89 -0.09
N PRO A 58 11.01 3.38 1.11
CA PRO A 58 12.40 3.34 1.55
C PRO A 58 12.84 1.91 1.87
N ASP A 59 14.15 1.65 1.76
CA ASP A 59 14.74 0.34 2.13
C ASP A 59 14.51 0.00 3.60
N LYS A 60 14.44 1.01 4.46
CA LYS A 60 14.22 0.89 5.90
C LYS A 60 12.89 1.54 6.31
N PRO A 61 12.05 0.83 7.06
CA PRO A 61 10.89 1.42 7.73
C PRO A 61 11.31 2.48 8.76
N ASP A 62 10.42 3.45 9.01
CA ASP A 62 10.59 4.50 10.03
C ASP A 62 10.24 3.99 11.45
N GLY A 63 9.64 2.80 11.52
CA GLY A 63 9.38 2.10 12.75
C GLY A 63 8.69 0.77 12.49
N TYR A 64 8.32 0.12 13.58
CA TYR A 64 7.60 -1.14 13.58
C TYR A 64 6.47 -1.13 14.60
N THR A 65 5.42 -1.88 14.32
CA THR A 65 4.42 -2.27 15.32
C THR A 65 5.05 -3.26 16.33
N PRO A 66 4.39 -3.54 17.48
CA PRO A 66 4.90 -4.50 18.47
C PRO A 66 5.05 -5.92 17.94
N ASP A 67 4.27 -6.31 16.93
CA ASP A 67 4.34 -7.58 16.21
C ASP A 67 5.33 -7.56 15.02
N GLY A 68 6.05 -6.46 14.83
CA GLY A 68 7.14 -6.36 13.86
C GLY A 68 6.71 -6.00 12.43
N GLN A 69 5.49 -5.51 12.22
CA GLN A 69 5.07 -4.99 10.91
C GLN A 69 5.73 -3.63 10.65
N PRO A 70 6.24 -3.38 9.43
CA PRO A 70 6.89 -2.13 9.11
C PRO A 70 5.89 -0.97 9.08
N LEU A 71 6.29 0.18 9.61
CA LEU A 71 5.54 1.43 9.56
C LEU A 71 6.37 2.50 8.85
N TYR A 72 5.70 3.28 8.02
CA TYR A 72 6.28 4.39 7.28
C TYR A 72 5.58 5.68 7.71
N ASN A 73 6.36 6.70 8.03
CA ASN A 73 5.81 7.97 8.47
C ASN A 73 5.26 8.75 7.26
N LEU A 74 4.00 9.20 7.35
CA LEU A 74 3.30 9.85 6.23
C LEU A 74 4.05 11.10 5.73
N GLU A 75 4.45 12.01 6.63
CA GLU A 75 5.18 13.23 6.27
C GLU A 75 6.54 12.92 5.63
N ALA A 76 7.27 11.94 6.18
CA ALA A 76 8.52 11.48 5.60
C ALA A 76 8.32 10.89 4.20
N MET A 77 7.22 10.17 3.97
CA MET A 77 6.85 9.64 2.66
C MET A 77 6.50 10.76 1.67
N LYS A 78 5.71 11.77 2.06
CA LYS A 78 5.40 12.93 1.21
C LYS A 78 6.69 13.60 0.73
N LYS A 79 7.58 13.92 1.68
CA LYS A 79 8.89 14.52 1.39
C LYS A 79 9.76 13.66 0.46
N ARG A 80 9.79 12.33 0.66
CA ARG A 80 10.55 11.40 -0.19
C ARG A 80 10.02 11.36 -1.62
N LEU A 81 8.70 11.37 -1.78
CA LEU A 81 8.02 11.28 -3.06
C LEU A 81 7.88 12.64 -3.78
N GLY A 82 8.29 13.74 -3.14
CA GLY A 82 8.15 15.09 -3.69
C GLY A 82 6.70 15.58 -3.73
N ILE A 83 5.85 15.02 -2.88
CA ILE A 83 4.45 15.43 -2.68
C ILE A 83 4.43 16.65 -1.75
N ASP A 84 3.65 17.67 -2.08
CA ASP A 84 3.53 18.90 -1.29
C ASP A 84 2.98 18.58 0.11
N GLU A 85 3.55 19.17 1.17
CA GLU A 85 3.12 18.97 2.56
C GLU A 85 1.64 19.35 2.78
N ASP A 86 1.09 20.27 1.99
CA ASP A 86 -0.33 20.66 2.04
C ASP A 86 -1.25 19.78 1.18
N GLU A 87 -0.70 18.90 0.35
CA GLU A 87 -1.52 18.01 -0.49
C GLU A 87 -2.37 17.06 0.37
N PRO A 88 -3.70 17.00 0.13
CA PRO A 88 -4.58 16.18 0.94
C PRO A 88 -4.26 14.70 0.77
N ILE A 89 -4.23 13.98 1.88
CA ILE A 89 -4.04 12.54 1.88
C ILE A 89 -5.40 11.88 1.67
N PRO A 90 -5.53 10.95 0.70
CA PRO A 90 -6.79 10.26 0.47
C PRO A 90 -7.30 9.53 1.72
N ASP A 91 -8.61 9.60 1.97
CA ASP A 91 -9.25 9.05 3.17
C ASP A 91 -8.97 7.56 3.39
N PHE A 92 -8.85 6.79 2.32
CA PHE A 92 -8.55 5.36 2.41
C PHE A 92 -7.16 5.09 3.02
N ILE A 93 -6.16 5.94 2.74
CA ILE A 93 -4.84 5.85 3.38
C ILE A 93 -4.93 6.20 4.87
N LEU A 94 -5.73 7.20 5.22
CA LEU A 94 -5.91 7.63 6.61
C LEU A 94 -6.65 6.58 7.44
N LYS A 95 -7.62 5.88 6.85
CA LYS A 95 -8.40 4.83 7.50
C LYS A 95 -7.52 3.69 8.02
N ASP A 96 -6.48 3.33 7.27
CA ASP A 96 -5.56 2.24 7.63
C ASP A 96 -4.33 2.71 8.43
N SER A 97 -4.30 3.99 8.83
CA SER A 97 -3.19 4.51 9.60
C SER A 97 -3.09 3.84 10.98
N TYR A 98 -1.91 3.33 11.30
CA TYR A 98 -1.66 2.68 12.58
C TYR A 98 -1.72 3.67 13.75
N LYS A 99 -2.56 3.37 14.75
CA LYS A 99 -2.78 4.22 15.94
C LYS A 99 -2.19 3.66 17.24
N GLY A 100 -1.49 2.52 17.17
CA GLY A 100 -0.94 1.84 18.34
C GLY A 100 0.46 2.33 18.74
N GLN A 101 1.09 1.57 19.64
CA GLN A 101 2.46 1.83 20.06
C GLN A 101 3.44 1.56 18.92
N VAL A 102 4.35 2.51 18.66
CA VAL A 102 5.35 2.40 17.59
C VAL A 102 6.74 2.22 18.20
N HIS A 103 7.46 1.20 17.75
CA HIS A 103 8.89 1.04 17.99
C HIS A 103 9.67 1.73 16.86
N ARG A 104 10.11 2.96 17.09
CA ARG A 104 10.83 3.73 16.07
C ARG A 104 12.23 3.17 15.83
N THR A 105 12.64 3.15 14.57
CA THR A 105 14.03 2.94 14.18
C THR A 105 14.77 4.25 14.42
N GLN A 106 15.93 4.20 15.10
CA GLN A 106 16.80 5.36 15.29
C GLN A 106 17.57 5.69 14.01
#